data_AF-A0A7Y2ZJY6-F1
#
_entry.id   AF-A0A7Y2ZJY6-F1
#
_cell.length_a   1.000
_cell.length_b   1.000
_cell.length_c   1.000
_cell.angle_alpha   90.00
_cell.angle_beta   90.00
_cell.angle_gamma   90.00
#
_symmetry.space_group_name_H-M   'P 1'
#
loop_
_entity.id
_entity.type
_entity.pdbx_description
1 polymer ?
#
loop_
_entity_poly.entity_id
_entity_poly.type
_entity_poly.pdbx_seq_one_letter_code
_entity_poly.pdbx_strand_id
1 'polypeptide(L)'
;MPLALQGGSVGRGAALRMGLAAAGIFIVALGIPAVVPPVPLRMQAGTFSTGIDRETLAVPDTLARNVPSTAVDDVLVIVVEVFAPGTVPTTVRLEWARNGEPLRRSRDVDILAHEWSFRVWDSWRPDGGTVPPGRYTVTLRTRSGRIFGIAKLDISE
;
A
#
# COMPACT_ATOMS: atom_id res chain seq x y z
N MET A 1 2.30 64.53 -55.39
CA MET A 1 1.58 63.38 -54.79
C MET A 1 2.00 63.26 -53.33
N PRO A 2 1.12 63.45 -52.33
CA PRO A 2 1.45 63.21 -50.93
C PRO A 2 1.10 61.77 -50.53
N LEU A 3 2.04 61.08 -49.89
CA LEU A 3 1.82 59.81 -49.19
C LEU A 3 1.31 60.13 -47.78
N ALA A 4 0.03 59.83 -47.52
CA ALA A 4 -0.55 59.92 -46.19
C ALA A 4 -0.22 58.65 -45.38
N LEU A 5 0.46 58.84 -44.24
CA LEU A 5 0.49 57.85 -43.15
C LEU A 5 -0.93 57.70 -42.59
N GLN A 6 -1.43 56.47 -42.55
CA GLN A 6 -2.66 56.14 -41.83
C GLN A 6 -2.28 55.39 -40.54
N GLY A 7 -2.31 56.14 -39.43
CA GLY A 7 -2.19 55.63 -38.07
C GLY A 7 -3.46 54.91 -37.63
N GLY A 8 -3.28 53.94 -36.73
CA GLY A 8 -4.25 52.89 -36.43
C GLY A 8 -5.49 53.31 -35.64
N SER A 9 -6.46 52.41 -35.65
CA SER A 9 -7.43 52.27 -34.57
C SER A 9 -7.62 50.78 -34.28
N VAL A 10 -6.71 50.20 -33.50
CA VAL A 10 -6.93 48.87 -32.91
C VAL A 10 -8.06 49.03 -31.90
N GLY A 11 -9.24 48.54 -32.28
CA GLY A 11 -10.48 48.72 -31.54
C GLY A 11 -10.39 48.15 -30.12
N ARG A 12 -10.83 48.96 -29.14
CA ARG A 12 -10.96 48.62 -27.71
C ARG A 12 -11.71 47.29 -27.44
N GLY A 13 -12.46 46.77 -28.41
CA GLY A 13 -13.14 45.47 -28.31
C GLY A 13 -12.24 44.23 -28.44
N ALA A 14 -11.06 44.35 -29.05
CA ALA A 14 -10.12 43.22 -29.21
C ALA A 14 -9.33 42.94 -27.91
N ALA A 15 -8.97 44.00 -27.17
CA ALA A 15 -8.22 43.89 -25.92
C ALA A 15 -9.04 43.21 -24.80
N LEU A 16 -10.35 43.46 -24.73
CA LEU A 16 -11.23 42.86 -23.72
C LEU A 16 -11.46 41.36 -23.93
N ARG A 17 -11.47 40.90 -25.19
CA ARG A 17 -11.65 39.47 -25.53
C ARG A 17 -10.39 38.65 -25.27
N MET A 18 -9.20 39.23 -25.40
CA MET A 18 -7.94 38.57 -25.02
C MET A 18 -7.75 38.46 -23.50
N GLY A 19 -8.25 39.42 -22.71
CA GLY A 19 -8.17 39.35 -21.24
C GLY A 19 -8.97 38.20 -20.62
N LEU A 20 -10.14 37.88 -21.18
CA LEU A 20 -11.00 36.78 -20.71
C LEU A 20 -10.46 35.40 -21.11
N ALA A 21 -9.81 35.28 -22.26
CA ALA A 21 -9.18 34.03 -22.69
C ALA A 21 -7.95 33.67 -21.84
N ALA A 22 -7.15 34.66 -21.43
CA ALA A 22 -5.99 34.44 -20.56
C ALA A 22 -6.39 34.08 -19.11
N ALA A 23 -7.49 34.64 -18.59
CA ALA A 23 -8.01 34.30 -17.27
C ALA A 23 -8.60 32.88 -17.21
N GLY A 24 -9.22 32.40 -18.29
CA GLY A 24 -9.74 31.03 -18.37
C GLY A 24 -8.65 29.95 -18.31
N ILE A 25 -7.48 30.21 -18.90
CA ILE A 25 -6.36 29.26 -18.89
C ILE A 25 -5.67 29.21 -17.52
N PHE A 26 -5.60 30.34 -16.80
CA PHE A 26 -4.97 30.40 -15.48
C PHE A 26 -5.79 29.73 -14.37
N ILE A 27 -7.13 29.69 -14.50
CA ILE A 27 -8.01 28.99 -13.53
C ILE A 27 -7.93 27.46 -13.70
N VAL A 28 -7.68 26.96 -14.91
CA VAL A 28 -7.48 25.51 -15.15
C VAL A 28 -6.12 25.05 -14.62
N ALA A 29 -5.10 25.92 -14.60
CA ALA A 29 -3.75 25.56 -14.16
C ALA A 29 -3.56 25.47 -12.63
N LEU A 30 -4.44 26.07 -11.82
CA LEU A 30 -4.29 26.14 -10.35
C LEU A 30 -5.30 25.31 -9.55
N GLY A 31 -6.24 24.63 -10.21
CA GLY A 31 -7.47 24.16 -9.55
C GLY A 31 -7.78 22.66 -9.59
N ILE A 32 -6.98 21.82 -10.25
CA ILE A 32 -7.20 20.38 -10.19
C ILE A 32 -6.21 19.83 -9.16
N PRO A 33 -6.61 19.61 -7.88
CA PRO A 33 -5.83 18.74 -7.01
C PRO A 33 -5.65 17.46 -7.81
N ALA A 34 -4.40 17.11 -8.11
CA ALA A 34 -4.10 15.92 -8.87
C ALA A 34 -4.83 14.76 -8.19
N VAL A 35 -5.95 14.34 -8.79
CA VAL A 35 -6.63 13.09 -8.48
C VAL A 35 -5.71 12.04 -9.08
N VAL A 36 -4.53 11.89 -8.49
CA VAL A 36 -3.70 10.72 -8.69
C VAL A 36 -4.51 9.65 -7.98
N PRO A 37 -5.22 8.76 -8.71
CA PRO A 37 -5.92 7.67 -8.06
C PRO A 37 -4.86 6.95 -7.20
N PRO A 38 -5.15 6.62 -5.93
CA PRO A 38 -4.18 5.99 -5.05
C PRO A 38 -3.73 4.69 -5.73
N VAL A 39 -2.51 4.73 -6.29
CA VAL A 39 -1.94 3.60 -7.00
C VAL A 39 -1.84 2.46 -5.97
N PRO A 40 -2.26 1.24 -6.32
CA PRO A 40 -2.59 0.26 -5.31
C PRO A 40 -1.34 -0.25 -4.61
N LEU A 41 -1.39 -0.24 -3.27
CA LEU A 41 -0.53 -1.10 -2.48
C LEU A 41 -0.66 -2.52 -2.99
N ARG A 42 0.46 -3.26 -3.00
CA ARG A 42 0.47 -4.67 -3.36
C ARG A 42 1.47 -5.39 -2.49
N MET A 43 1.09 -6.54 -1.97
CA MET A 43 2.04 -7.47 -1.39
C MET A 43 2.94 -8.01 -2.50
N GLN A 44 4.26 -7.89 -2.32
CA GLN A 44 5.26 -8.49 -3.20
C GLN A 44 5.63 -9.89 -2.73
N ALA A 45 5.87 -10.04 -1.42
CA ALA A 45 6.25 -11.31 -0.82
C ALA A 45 5.67 -11.43 0.59
N GLY A 46 5.38 -12.66 1.01
CA GLY A 46 4.99 -12.99 2.38
C GLY A 46 5.75 -14.24 2.80
N THR A 47 6.53 -14.13 3.86
CA THR A 47 7.43 -15.16 4.36
C THR A 47 7.01 -15.57 5.75
N PHE A 48 6.68 -16.85 5.92
CA PHE A 48 6.39 -17.41 7.24
C PHE A 48 7.67 -17.92 7.90
N SER A 49 7.72 -17.88 9.23
CA SER A 49 8.85 -18.31 10.03
C SER A 49 8.42 -18.63 11.46
N THR A 50 9.25 -19.37 12.20
CA THR A 50 9.12 -19.57 13.66
C THR A 50 9.83 -18.46 14.45
N GLY A 51 10.55 -17.56 13.79
CA GLY A 51 11.27 -16.47 14.44
C GLY A 51 11.46 -15.25 13.56
N ILE A 52 11.81 -14.12 14.17
CA ILE A 52 12.20 -12.90 13.48
C ILE A 52 13.22 -12.14 14.33
N ASP A 53 14.27 -11.66 13.70
CA ASP A 53 15.11 -10.62 14.28
C ASP A 53 14.35 -9.28 14.19
N ARG A 54 13.98 -8.73 15.35
CA ARG A 54 13.14 -7.52 15.41
C ARG A 54 13.89 -6.25 15.02
N GLU A 55 15.22 -6.25 15.07
CA GLU A 55 16.04 -5.10 14.70
C GLU A 55 16.19 -5.02 13.17
N THR A 56 16.41 -6.17 12.53
CA THR A 56 16.69 -6.23 11.09
C THR A 56 15.50 -6.69 10.24
N LEU A 57 14.45 -7.21 10.87
CA LEU A 57 13.33 -7.93 10.25
C LEU A 57 13.79 -9.14 9.41
N ALA A 58 14.98 -9.66 9.69
CA ALA A 58 15.46 -10.89 9.07
C ALA A 58 14.69 -12.10 9.62
N VAL A 59 14.45 -13.07 8.74
CA VAL A 59 13.69 -14.28 9.04
C VAL A 59 14.66 -15.48 8.96
N PRO A 60 15.19 -15.97 10.10
CA PRO A 60 16.22 -17.01 10.10
C PRO A 60 15.68 -18.37 9.63
N ASP A 61 14.46 -18.71 10.03
CA ASP A 61 13.87 -20.04 9.84
C ASP A 61 12.65 -19.97 8.94
N THR A 62 12.88 -19.64 7.66
CA THR A 62 11.80 -19.52 6.68
C THR A 62 11.08 -20.86 6.47
N LEU A 63 9.78 -20.86 6.70
CA LEU A 63 8.90 -22.01 6.45
C LEU A 63 8.53 -22.07 4.97
N ALA A 64 8.65 -23.26 4.40
CA ALA A 64 8.12 -23.56 3.07
C ALA A 64 6.58 -23.47 3.09
N ARG A 65 5.95 -23.39 1.91
CA ARG A 65 4.49 -23.28 1.81
C ARG A 65 3.75 -24.44 2.50
N ASN A 66 4.32 -25.64 2.48
CA ASN A 66 3.80 -26.81 3.16
C ASN A 66 4.88 -27.30 4.12
N VAL A 67 4.57 -27.43 5.40
CA VAL A 67 5.50 -27.91 6.43
C VAL A 67 4.79 -28.87 7.38
N PRO A 68 5.50 -29.87 7.94
CA PRO A 68 4.95 -30.69 9.01
C PRO A 68 4.78 -29.87 10.29
N SER A 69 3.82 -30.26 11.12
CA SER A 69 3.54 -29.64 12.42
C SER A 69 4.77 -29.63 13.34
N THR A 70 5.61 -30.66 13.23
CA THR A 70 6.87 -30.78 13.98
C THR A 70 7.93 -29.73 13.63
N ALA A 71 7.76 -28.98 12.54
CA ALA A 71 8.64 -27.88 12.15
C ALA A 71 8.20 -26.52 12.75
N VAL A 72 7.07 -26.47 13.44
CA VAL A 72 6.49 -25.23 13.98
C VAL A 72 6.12 -25.44 15.44
N ASP A 73 6.85 -24.78 16.34
CA ASP A 73 6.65 -24.92 17.79
C ASP A 73 5.46 -24.07 18.28
N ASP A 74 5.74 -22.96 18.99
CA ASP A 74 4.76 -22.18 19.73
C ASP A 74 4.36 -20.87 19.06
N VAL A 75 5.02 -20.51 17.96
CA VAL A 75 4.84 -19.22 17.31
C VAL A 75 4.89 -19.34 15.79
N LEU A 76 3.98 -18.60 15.16
CA LEU A 76 4.00 -18.36 13.74
C LEU A 76 4.21 -16.88 13.48
N VAL A 77 5.28 -16.55 12.77
CA VAL A 77 5.65 -15.20 12.36
C VAL A 77 5.42 -15.07 10.85
N ILE A 78 4.92 -13.91 10.42
CA ILE A 78 4.86 -13.51 9.01
C ILE A 78 5.64 -12.20 8.85
N VAL A 79 6.52 -12.16 7.86
CA VAL A 79 7.11 -10.93 7.33
C VAL A 79 6.57 -10.71 5.93
N VAL A 80 6.03 -9.52 5.67
CA VAL A 80 5.41 -9.17 4.40
C VAL A 80 6.12 -7.98 3.81
N GLU A 81 6.57 -8.14 2.56
CA GLU A 81 7.09 -7.05 1.75
C GLU A 81 5.97 -6.46 0.91
N VAL A 82 5.77 -5.15 1.02
CA VAL A 82 4.68 -4.42 0.39
C VAL A 82 5.26 -3.33 -0.49
N PHE A 83 4.93 -3.39 -1.77
CA PHE A 83 5.25 -2.31 -2.70
C PHE A 83 4.29 -1.15 -2.48
N ALA A 84 4.87 0.05 -2.40
CA ALA A 84 4.17 1.30 -2.58
C ALA A 84 4.70 2.02 -3.83
N PRO A 85 3.81 2.59 -4.64
CA PRO A 85 4.14 3.23 -5.92
C PRO A 85 4.70 4.65 -5.78
N GLY A 86 4.73 5.18 -4.57
CA GLY A 86 4.97 6.58 -4.27
C GLY A 86 5.12 6.76 -2.77
N THR A 87 5.50 7.98 -2.36
CA THR A 87 5.44 8.32 -0.93
C THR A 87 3.98 8.55 -0.53
N VAL A 88 3.41 7.67 0.30
CA VAL A 88 1.99 7.74 0.67
C VAL A 88 1.73 7.28 2.11
N PRO A 89 1.05 8.09 2.94
CA PRO A 89 0.57 7.66 4.24
C PRO A 89 -0.38 6.48 4.08
N THR A 90 -0.07 5.38 4.76
CA THR A 90 -0.79 4.12 4.64
C THR A 90 -1.02 3.52 6.02
N THR A 91 -2.24 3.04 6.26
CA THR A 91 -2.54 2.18 7.40
C THR A 91 -2.60 0.74 6.96
N VAL A 92 -1.87 -0.15 7.64
CA VAL A 92 -1.87 -1.60 7.37
C VAL A 92 -2.39 -2.37 8.58
N ARG A 93 -3.22 -3.38 8.31
CA ARG A 93 -3.67 -4.40 9.27
C ARG A 93 -3.48 -5.78 8.69
N LEU A 94 -3.02 -6.71 9.53
CA LEU A 94 -2.90 -8.13 9.21
C LEU A 94 -4.04 -8.90 9.89
N GLU A 95 -4.75 -9.72 9.12
CA GLU A 95 -5.83 -10.56 9.61
C GLU A 95 -5.45 -12.03 9.43
N TRP A 96 -5.41 -12.77 10.53
CA TRP A 96 -5.06 -14.18 10.57
C TRP A 96 -6.32 -15.04 10.55
N ALA A 97 -6.27 -16.11 9.76
CA ALA A 97 -7.28 -17.15 9.76
C ALA A 97 -6.63 -18.53 9.65
N ARG A 98 -7.26 -19.55 10.24
CA ARG A 98 -6.91 -20.96 10.10
C ARG A 98 -8.12 -21.71 9.57
N ASN A 99 -7.95 -22.44 8.47
CA ASN A 99 -9.04 -23.17 7.79
C ASN A 99 -10.26 -22.28 7.47
N GLY A 100 -10.05 -20.98 7.25
CA GLY A 100 -11.11 -19.99 7.02
C GLY A 100 -11.70 -19.37 8.28
N GLU A 101 -11.41 -19.90 9.47
CA GLU A 101 -11.86 -19.34 10.74
C GLU A 101 -10.93 -18.21 11.19
N PRO A 102 -11.46 -17.02 11.54
CA PRO A 102 -10.66 -15.92 12.06
C PRO A 102 -9.95 -16.31 13.36
N LEU A 103 -8.63 -16.09 13.41
CA LEU A 103 -7.82 -16.31 14.61
C LEU A 103 -7.62 -15.01 15.38
N ARG A 104 -7.09 -13.98 14.71
CA ARG A 104 -6.84 -12.66 15.29
C ARG A 104 -6.64 -11.60 14.23
N ARG A 105 -6.61 -10.36 14.69
CA ARG A 105 -6.25 -9.19 13.89
C ARG A 105 -5.11 -8.46 14.59
N SER A 106 -4.15 -7.97 13.81
CA SER A 106 -3.12 -7.06 14.32
C SER A 106 -3.76 -5.71 14.68
N ARG A 107 -3.01 -4.90 15.43
CA ARG A 107 -3.29 -3.45 15.48
C ARG A 107 -3.11 -2.82 14.10
N ASP A 108 -3.71 -1.65 13.93
CA ASP A 108 -3.39 -0.78 12.81
C ASP A 108 -1.98 -0.22 12.97
N VAL A 109 -1.21 -0.24 11.89
CA VAL A 109 0.11 0.37 11.81
C VAL A 109 0.05 1.45 10.74
N ASP A 110 0.24 2.70 11.15
CA ASP A 110 0.37 3.84 10.26
C ASP A 110 1.84 3.95 9.82
N ILE A 111 2.06 3.96 8.51
CA ILE A 111 3.37 3.93 7.86
C ILE A 111 3.38 4.99 6.77
N LEU A 112 4.45 5.77 6.69
CA LEU A 112 4.74 6.54 5.49
C LEU A 112 5.46 5.60 4.51
N ALA A 113 4.72 5.06 3.55
CA ALA A 113 5.32 4.21 2.54
C ALA A 113 6.21 5.05 1.61
N HIS A 114 7.27 4.48 1.07
CA HIS A 114 8.20 5.12 0.13
C HIS A 114 8.30 4.30 -1.18
N GLU A 115 8.93 4.87 -2.21
CA GLU A 115 9.00 4.33 -3.58
C GLU A 115 9.75 2.99 -3.78
N TRP A 116 10.19 2.33 -2.70
CA TRP A 116 11.07 1.15 -2.79
C TRP A 116 10.61 -0.05 -1.98
N SER A 117 9.32 -0.11 -1.66
CA SER A 117 8.69 -1.07 -0.74
C SER A 117 8.94 -0.78 0.74
N PHE A 118 8.09 -1.38 1.59
CA PHE A 118 8.26 -1.41 3.03
C PHE A 118 7.92 -2.80 3.55
N ARG A 119 8.42 -3.13 4.73
CA ARG A 119 8.14 -4.41 5.39
C ARG A 119 7.24 -4.21 6.60
N VAL A 120 6.29 -5.11 6.75
CA VAL A 120 5.48 -5.25 7.95
C VAL A 120 5.58 -6.68 8.44
N TRP A 121 5.51 -6.86 9.76
CA TRP A 121 5.54 -8.18 10.35
C TRP A 121 4.50 -8.28 11.45
N ASP A 122 4.10 -9.51 11.74
CA ASP A 122 3.23 -9.82 12.86
C ASP A 122 3.49 -11.26 13.31
N SER A 123 3.11 -11.59 14.54
CA SER A 123 3.30 -12.92 15.10
C SER A 123 2.06 -13.37 15.84
N TRP A 124 1.72 -14.65 15.72
CA TRP A 124 0.66 -15.29 16.47
C TRP A 124 1.23 -16.45 17.30
N ARG A 125 0.82 -16.51 18.57
CA ARG A 125 1.04 -17.63 19.47
C ARG A 125 -0.32 -18.17 19.90
N PRO A 126 -0.60 -19.47 19.79
CA PRO A 126 -1.80 -20.08 20.34
C PRO A 126 -1.70 -20.20 21.86
N ASP A 127 -2.84 -20.08 22.55
CA ASP A 127 -2.89 -20.21 24.01
C ASP A 127 -2.48 -21.61 24.50
N GLY A 128 -2.66 -22.64 23.67
CA GLY A 128 -2.27 -24.02 23.95
C GLY A 128 -0.78 -24.33 23.75
N GLY A 129 0.04 -23.34 23.41
CA GLY A 129 1.50 -23.47 23.33
C GLY A 129 2.06 -24.14 22.08
N THR A 130 1.26 -24.88 21.29
CA THR A 130 1.71 -25.46 20.01
C THR A 130 0.85 -24.98 18.87
N VAL A 131 1.49 -24.60 17.76
CA VAL A 131 0.82 -24.22 16.52
C VAL A 131 0.10 -25.43 15.93
N PRO A 132 -1.24 -25.44 15.92
CA PRO A 132 -1.99 -26.60 15.43
C PRO A 132 -1.89 -26.73 13.91
N PRO A 133 -2.01 -27.96 13.36
CA PRO A 133 -2.11 -28.16 11.92
C PRO A 133 -3.27 -27.39 11.28
N GLY A 134 -3.12 -27.09 9.99
CA GLY A 134 -4.15 -26.45 9.16
C GLY A 134 -3.60 -25.46 8.15
N ARG A 135 -4.52 -24.88 7.37
CA ARG A 135 -4.22 -23.83 6.40
C ARG A 135 -4.30 -22.47 7.07
N TYR A 136 -3.15 -21.84 7.24
CA TYR A 136 -3.00 -20.47 7.70
C TYR A 136 -3.09 -19.50 6.54
N THR A 137 -3.87 -18.44 6.75
CA THR A 137 -4.00 -17.33 5.81
C THR A 137 -3.79 -16.02 6.55
N VAL A 138 -2.92 -15.17 6.01
CA VAL A 138 -2.71 -13.80 6.48
C VAL A 138 -3.16 -12.85 5.38
N THR A 139 -4.20 -12.07 5.67
CA THR A 139 -4.73 -11.07 4.73
C THR A 139 -4.27 -9.68 5.14
N LEU A 140 -3.73 -8.92 4.19
CA LEU A 140 -3.35 -7.52 4.39
C LEU A 140 -4.48 -6.61 3.95
N ARG A 141 -4.89 -5.72 4.86
CA ARG A 141 -5.95 -4.73 4.64
C ARG A 141 -5.52 -3.31 4.96
N THR A 142 -6.09 -2.36 4.22
CA THR A 142 -6.04 -0.94 4.57
C THR A 142 -7.08 -0.61 5.64
N ARG A 143 -7.00 0.59 6.24
CA ARG A 143 -8.05 1.12 7.15
C ARG A 143 -9.44 1.13 6.51
N SER A 144 -9.53 1.40 5.21
CA SER A 144 -10.80 1.35 4.45
C SER A 144 -11.30 -0.07 4.15
N GLY A 145 -10.59 -1.11 4.60
CA GLY A 145 -10.98 -2.51 4.43
C GLY A 145 -10.52 -3.13 3.11
N ARG A 146 -9.82 -2.38 2.25
CA ARG A 146 -9.32 -2.89 0.96
C ARG A 146 -8.24 -3.94 1.18
N ILE A 147 -8.40 -5.11 0.54
CA ILE A 147 -7.37 -6.16 0.52
C ILE A 147 -6.30 -5.81 -0.51
N PHE A 148 -5.03 -5.97 -0.13
CA PHE A 148 -3.90 -5.76 -1.05
C PHE A 148 -2.82 -6.86 -0.98
N GLY A 149 -3.07 -7.93 -0.22
CA GLY A 149 -2.17 -9.07 -0.13
C GLY A 149 -2.79 -10.22 0.64
N ILE A 150 -2.43 -11.45 0.25
CA ILE A 150 -2.83 -12.68 0.95
C ILE A 150 -1.64 -13.65 0.94
N ALA A 151 -1.10 -13.96 2.11
CA ALA A 151 -0.09 -14.99 2.29
C ALA A 151 -0.74 -16.28 2.85
N LYS A 152 -0.21 -17.44 2.46
CA LYS A 152 -0.74 -18.75 2.86
C LYS A 152 0.37 -19.70 3.27
N LEU A 153 0.10 -20.50 4.29
CA LEU A 153 0.94 -21.58 4.78
C LEU A 153 0.04 -22.77 5.11
N ASP A 154 0.42 -23.96 4.68
CA ASP A 154 -0.24 -25.21 5.02
C ASP A 154 0.66 -25.97 6.02
N ILE A 155 0.14 -26.24 7.22
CA ILE A 155 0.81 -27.06 8.23
C ILE A 155 0.09 -28.42 8.24
N SER A 156 0.79 -29.48 7.86
CA SER A 156 0.27 -30.84 7.93
C SER A 156 0.52 -31.46 9.29
N GLU A 157 -0.17 -32.56 9.60
CA GLU A 157 0.23 -33.42 10.71
C GLU A 157 1.67 -33.92 10.52
#